data_AF-A0A6N6PBZ8-F1
#
_entry.id   AF-A0A6N6PBZ8-F1
#
_cell.length_a   1.000
_cell.length_b   1.000
_cell.length_c   1.000
_cell.angle_alpha   90.00
_cell.angle_beta   90.00
_cell.angle_gamma   90.00
#
_symmetry.space_group_name_H-M   'P 1'
#
loop_
_entity.id
_entity.type
_entity.pdbx_description
1 polymer ?
#
loop_
_entity_poly.entity_id
_entity_poly.type
_entity_poly.pdbx_seq_one_letter_code
_entity_poly.pdbx_strand_id
1 'polypeptide(L)'
;MGSTIRSSGRCGSSFSRRADAICLGYSGGRTENILWNLAKLADGKSVFFLDVNHVFLRPDGTLDLKLMPGQLHPSPAGALAWARAMEPVLSELFGDQPRTVALPAGP
;
A
#
# COMPACT_ATOMS: atom_id res chain seq x y z
N MET A 1 18.89 -14.99 25.33
CA MET A 1 17.49 -14.90 25.83
C MET A 1 17.02 -13.50 25.52
N GLY A 2 16.11 -13.20 24.60
CA GLY A 2 15.01 -13.98 24.05
C GLY A 2 13.79 -13.05 24.09
N SER A 3 13.50 -12.38 22.98
CA SER A 3 12.18 -11.82 22.71
C SER A 3 11.95 -11.83 21.21
N THR A 4 11.52 -13.00 20.75
CA THR A 4 10.93 -13.20 19.43
C THR A 4 9.62 -12.43 19.38
N ILE A 5 9.57 -11.30 18.66
CA ILE A 5 8.31 -10.66 18.32
C ILE A 5 7.65 -11.52 17.25
N ARG A 6 6.87 -12.52 17.67
CA ARG A 6 5.85 -13.13 16.79
C ARG A 6 4.67 -12.18 16.78
N SER A 7 4.57 -11.30 15.79
CA SER A 7 3.30 -10.65 15.46
C SER A 7 2.43 -11.63 14.67
N SER A 8 2.12 -12.79 15.26
CA SER A 8 0.98 -13.60 14.81
C SER A 8 -0.27 -13.08 15.53
N GLY A 9 -0.62 -11.82 15.29
CA GLY A 9 -1.89 -11.25 15.70
C GLY A 9 -2.92 -11.55 14.64
N ARG A 10 -3.59 -12.71 14.75
CA ARG A 10 -4.91 -12.87 14.12
C ARG A 10 -5.84 -11.86 14.78
N CYS A 11 -6.03 -10.70 14.17
CA CYS A 11 -7.11 -9.80 14.55
C CYS A 11 -8.41 -10.39 13.96
N GLY A 12 -9.20 -11.08 14.80
CA GLY A 12 -10.58 -11.45 14.46
C GLY A 12 -11.42 -10.20 14.29
N SER A 13 -12.33 -10.08 13.33
CA SER A 13 -13.61 -10.77 13.34
C SER A 13 -14.37 -10.51 12.03
N SER A 14 -14.83 -11.59 11.38
CA SER A 14 -16.05 -11.72 10.55
C SER A 14 -16.51 -10.68 9.50
N PHE A 15 -15.83 -9.56 9.23
CA PHE A 15 -16.43 -8.49 8.41
C PHE A 15 -15.62 -7.99 7.19
N SER A 16 -14.35 -8.37 7.06
CA SER A 16 -13.56 -8.04 5.87
C SER A 16 -13.13 -9.32 5.17
N ARG A 17 -13.52 -9.48 3.89
CA ARG A 17 -12.78 -10.39 2.98
C ARG A 17 -11.32 -9.94 2.98
N ARG A 18 -10.39 -10.84 2.65
CA ARG A 18 -8.97 -10.54 2.44
C ARG A 18 -8.82 -9.35 1.49
N ALA A 19 -8.86 -8.14 2.02
CA ALA A 19 -8.02 -7.09 1.52
C ALA A 19 -6.67 -7.47 2.11
N ASP A 20 -5.67 -7.62 1.26
CA ASP A 20 -4.27 -7.80 1.66
C ASP A 20 -3.76 -6.48 2.27
N ALA A 21 -4.47 -5.99 3.29
CA ALA A 21 -4.36 -4.67 3.88
C ALA A 21 -3.33 -4.67 5.00
N ILE A 22 -2.56 -3.59 5.00
CA ILE A 22 -1.27 -3.40 5.67
C ILE A 22 -1.30 -3.56 7.19
N CYS A 23 -0.19 -4.08 7.70
CA CYS A 23 0.26 -3.95 9.08
C CYS A 23 0.52 -2.47 9.45
N LEU A 24 -0.51 -1.65 9.69
CA LEU A 24 -0.33 -0.21 9.92
C LEU A 24 0.03 0.11 11.38
N GLY A 25 1.22 -0.28 11.83
CA GLY A 25 1.76 0.13 13.13
C GLY A 25 0.76 0.08 14.29
N TYR A 26 0.78 1.07 15.18
CA TYR A 26 -0.06 1.11 16.38
C TYR A 26 -1.55 1.48 16.11
N SER A 27 -1.94 1.79 14.87
CA SER A 27 -3.31 2.23 14.52
C SER A 27 -3.93 1.59 13.26
N GLY A 28 -3.42 0.44 12.84
CA GLY A 28 -3.92 -0.48 11.79
C GLY A 28 -5.41 -0.38 11.49
N GLY A 29 -6.21 -0.85 12.44
CA GLY A 29 -7.64 -1.04 12.23
C GLY A 29 -8.42 0.25 11.91
N ARG A 30 -7.96 1.43 12.33
CA ARG A 30 -8.65 2.69 12.00
C ARG A 30 -8.49 3.03 10.52
N THR A 31 -7.27 2.91 10.01
CA THR A 31 -7.00 3.18 8.60
C THR A 31 -7.65 2.12 7.71
N GLU A 32 -7.63 0.84 8.10
CA GLU A 32 -8.31 -0.23 7.37
C GLU A 32 -9.83 0.03 7.23
N ASN A 33 -10.48 0.48 8.30
CA ASN A 33 -11.90 0.81 8.23
C ASN A 33 -12.17 1.98 7.27
N ILE A 34 -11.30 2.99 7.25
CA ILE A 34 -11.41 4.09 6.29
C ILE A 34 -11.23 3.57 4.87
N LEU A 35 -10.20 2.75 4.60
CA LEU A 35 -9.96 2.16 3.28
C LEU A 35 -11.13 1.30 2.80
N TRP A 36 -11.73 0.51 3.68
CA TRP A 36 -12.91 -0.30 3.35
C TRP A 36 -14.11 0.57 2.96
N ASN A 37 -14.33 1.69 3.65
CA ASN A 37 -15.39 2.64 3.28
C ASN A 37 -15.10 3.33 1.94
N LEU A 38 -13.85 3.75 1.71
CA LEU A 38 -13.43 4.38 0.45
C LEU A 38 -13.59 3.44 -0.75
N ALA A 39 -13.23 2.16 -0.61
CA ALA A 39 -13.36 1.17 -1.68
C ALA A 39 -14.81 1.02 -2.17
N LYS A 40 -15.79 1.22 -1.28
CA LYS A 40 -17.22 1.17 -1.63
C LYS A 40 -17.72 2.40 -2.36
N LEU A 41 -16.98 3.50 -2.30
CA LEU A 41 -17.32 4.74 -3.00
C LEU A 41 -16.80 4.74 -4.45
N ALA A 42 -15.98 3.75 -4.84
CA ALA A 42 -15.53 3.60 -6.21
C ALA A 42 -16.71 3.22 -7.12
N ASP A 43 -17.03 4.10 -8.06
CA ASP A 43 -18.12 3.93 -9.02
C ASP A 43 -17.65 3.36 -10.37
N GLY A 44 -16.33 3.28 -10.59
CA GLY A 44 -15.72 2.82 -11.83
C GLY A 44 -15.94 3.77 -13.01
N LYS A 45 -16.36 5.01 -12.77
CA LYS A 45 -16.63 6.04 -13.79
C LYS A 45 -15.84 7.30 -13.53
N SER A 46 -15.91 7.80 -12.30
CA SER A 46 -15.28 9.05 -11.86
C SER A 46 -14.40 8.84 -10.63
N VAL A 47 -14.71 7.82 -9.82
CA VAL A 47 -13.98 7.45 -8.63
C VAL A 47 -13.52 6.00 -8.77
N PHE A 48 -12.21 5.81 -8.70
CA PHE A 48 -11.55 4.51 -8.79
C PHE A 48 -10.77 4.24 -7.51
N PHE A 49 -10.85 3.01 -7.01
CA PHE A 49 -10.05 2.56 -5.87
C PHE A 49 -8.97 1.61 -6.36
N LEU A 50 -7.72 1.91 -5.97
CA LEU A 50 -6.55 1.13 -6.35
C LEU A 50 -5.75 0.79 -5.09
N ASP A 51 -5.57 -0.51 -4.84
CA ASP A 51 -4.72 -1.00 -3.75
C ASP A 51 -3.31 -1.31 -4.25
N VAL A 52 -2.34 -0.46 -3.87
CA VAL A 52 -0.91 -0.59 -4.18
C VAL A 52 -0.07 -0.94 -2.93
N ASN A 53 -0.72 -1.38 -1.87
CA ASN A 53 -0.06 -1.61 -0.58
C ASN A 53 1.02 -2.70 -0.64
N HIS A 54 0.77 -3.74 -1.44
CA HIS A 54 1.67 -4.88 -1.62
C HIS A 54 3.09 -4.48 -2.06
N VAL A 55 3.24 -3.31 -2.68
CA VAL A 55 4.52 -2.78 -3.16
C VAL A 55 5.49 -2.47 -2.02
N PHE A 56 4.97 -2.22 -0.81
CA PHE A 56 5.78 -1.95 0.38
C PHE A 56 6.05 -3.19 1.22
N LEU A 57 5.47 -4.34 0.85
CA LEU A 57 5.53 -5.58 1.63
C LEU A 57 6.59 -6.52 1.07
N ARG A 58 7.25 -7.24 1.98
CA ARG A 58 8.07 -8.40 1.66
C ARG A 58 7.17 -9.61 1.38
N PRO A 59 7.71 -10.69 0.79
CA PRO A 59 6.94 -11.92 0.53
C PRO A 59 6.30 -12.54 1.79
N ASP A 60 6.86 -12.28 2.97
CA ASP A 60 6.32 -12.75 4.26
C ASP A 60 5.24 -11.81 4.85
N GLY A 61 4.86 -10.77 4.11
CA GLY A 61 3.87 -9.77 4.53
C GLY A 61 4.41 -8.70 5.49
N THR A 62 5.71 -8.74 5.84
CA THR A 62 6.31 -7.70 6.68
C THR A 62 6.61 -6.44 5.87
N LEU A 63 6.57 -5.27 6.53
CA LEU A 63 6.88 -4.01 5.89
C LEU A 63 8.38 -3.91 5.54
N ASP A 64 8.71 -3.55 4.30
CA ASP A 64 10.10 -3.28 3.95
C ASP A 64 10.53 -1.88 4.39
N LEU A 65 11.29 -1.82 5.50
CA LEU A 65 11.82 -0.57 6.05
C LEU A 65 12.79 0.15 5.10
N LYS A 66 13.29 -0.49 4.03
CA LYS A 66 14.03 0.22 2.97
C LYS A 66 13.12 1.12 2.13
N LEU A 67 11.88 0.68 1.91
CA LEU A 67 10.87 1.43 1.16
C LEU A 67 10.10 2.38 2.07
N MET A 68 9.97 2.07 3.36
CA MET A 68 9.22 2.88 4.33
C MET A 68 9.93 2.95 5.70
N PRO A 69 11.03 3.71 5.83
CA PRO A 69 11.91 3.70 7.01
C PRO A 69 11.22 4.12 8.31
N GLY A 70 10.22 5.00 8.23
CA GLY A 70 9.44 5.48 9.37
C GLY A 70 8.09 4.79 9.56
N GLN A 71 7.81 3.71 8.82
CA GLN A 71 6.52 3.01 8.84
C GLN A 71 5.31 3.91 8.47
N LEU A 72 5.57 5.04 7.81
CA LEU A 72 4.57 6.03 7.40
C LEU A 72 4.94 6.71 6.08
N HIS A 73 6.14 7.30 6.02
CA HIS A 73 6.61 8.00 4.84
C HIS A 73 7.47 7.09 3.95
N PRO A 74 7.20 7.00 2.64
CA PRO A 74 8.07 6.30 1.70
C PRO A 74 9.46 6.94 1.59
N SER A 75 10.49 6.13 1.39
CA SER A 75 11.80 6.59 0.90
C SER A 75 11.71 6.95 -0.59
N PRO A 76 12.74 7.57 -1.21
CA PRO A 76 12.74 7.79 -2.67
C PRO A 76 12.50 6.52 -3.48
N ALA A 77 13.07 5.39 -3.05
CA ALA A 77 12.83 4.09 -3.67
C ALA A 77 11.38 3.61 -3.46
N GLY A 78 10.80 3.82 -2.28
CA GLY A 78 9.39 3.52 -1.99
C GLY A 78 8.43 4.36 -2.82
N ALA A 79 8.69 5.67 -2.95
CA ALA A 79 7.89 6.58 -3.77
C ALA A 79 7.95 6.19 -5.25
N LEU A 80 9.12 5.80 -5.76
CA LEU A 80 9.26 5.27 -7.12
C LEU A 80 8.45 3.99 -7.33
N ALA A 81 8.54 3.04 -6.40
CA ALA A 81 7.82 1.79 -6.49
C ALA A 81 6.30 2.01 -6.51
N TRP A 82 5.82 2.90 -5.64
CA TRP A 82 4.42 3.35 -5.62
C TRP A 82 4.00 3.99 -6.94
N ALA A 83 4.78 4.93 -7.48
CA ALA A 83 4.49 5.58 -8.75
C ALA A 83 4.39 4.56 -9.91
N ARG A 84 5.33 3.62 -9.97
CA ARG A 84 5.33 2.54 -10.98
C ARG A 84 4.11 1.62 -10.88
N ALA A 85 3.64 1.36 -9.67
CA ALA A 85 2.46 0.52 -9.46
C ALA A 85 1.15 1.23 -9.85
N MET A 86 1.10 2.56 -9.76
CA MET A 86 -0.06 3.35 -10.18
C MET A 86 -0.12 3.56 -11.69
N GLU A 87 1.04 3.71 -12.34
CA GLU A 87 1.14 4.16 -13.73
C GLU A 87 0.22 3.40 -14.72
N PRO A 88 0.12 2.05 -14.70
CA PRO A 88 -0.74 1.35 -15.65
C PRO A 88 -2.20 1.78 -15.56
N VAL A 89 -2.70 2.00 -14.34
CA VAL A 89 -4.08 2.43 -14.08
C VAL A 89 -4.28 3.87 -14.51
N LEU A 90 -3.32 4.75 -14.22
CA LEU A 90 -3.40 6.15 -14.64
C LEU A 90 -3.44 6.27 -16.16
N SER A 91 -2.58 5.54 -16.88
CA SER A 91 -2.57 5.58 -18.34
C SER A 91 -3.83 5.03 -18.97
N GLU A 92 -4.42 3.98 -18.39
CA GLU A 92 -5.74 3.49 -18.81
C GLU A 92 -6.82 4.56 -18.63
N LEU A 93 -6.86 5.21 -17.46
CA LEU A 93 -7.87 6.23 -17.13
C LEU A 93 -7.71 7.51 -17.95
N PHE A 94 -6.48 7.91 -18.29
CA PHE A 94 -6.21 9.11 -19.09
C PHE A 94 -6.16 8.84 -20.60
N GLY A 95 -6.19 7.57 -21.03
CA GLY A 95 -6.04 7.20 -22.44
C GLY A 95 -4.67 7.57 -23.01
N ASP A 96 -3.63 7.59 -22.18
CA ASP A 96 -2.25 7.90 -22.58
C ASP A 96 -1.31 6.69 -22.49
N GLN A 97 -0.02 6.91 -22.74
CA GLN A 97 0.98 5.84 -22.66
C GLN A 97 1.71 5.89 -21.31
N PRO A 98 2.03 4.72 -20.71
CA PRO A 98 2.75 4.65 -19.45
C PRO A 98 4.04 5.45 -19.47
N ARG A 99 4.19 6.34 -18.48
CA ARG A 99 5.38 7.14 -18.29
C ARG A 99 6.43 6.33 -17.56
N THR A 100 7.65 6.37 -18.08
CA THR A 100 8.79 5.81 -17.37
C THR A 100 9.19 6.79 -16.27
N VAL A 101 8.79 6.50 -15.03
CA VAL A 101 9.31 7.20 -13.86
C VAL A 101 10.70 6.64 -13.56
N ALA A 102 11.74 7.41 -13.89
CA ALA A 102 13.08 7.20 -13.38
C ALA A 102 13.19 7.85 -11.99
N LEU A 103 14.05 7.32 -11.12
CA LEU A 103 14.43 8.07 -9.93
C LEU A 103 14.99 9.42 -10.40
N PRO A 104 14.52 10.56 -9.89
CA PRO A 104 15.22 11.80 -10.13
C PRO A 104 16.67 11.60 -9.69
N ALA A 105 17.62 11.98 -10.54
CA ALA A 105 18.98 12.14 -10.07
C ALA A 105 18.90 13.12 -8.88
N GLY A 106 19.23 12.63 -7.69
CA GLY A 106 19.24 13.47 -6.51
C GLY A 106 20.19 14.65 -6.69
N PRO A 107 20.12 15.69 -5.84
CA PRO A 107 21.18 16.68 -5.75
C PRO A 107 22.54 16.01 -5.43
#